data_AF-A0A1G1BWK1-F1
#
_entry.id   AF-A0A1G1BWK1-F1
#
_cell.length_a   1.000
_cell.length_b   1.000
_cell.length_c   1.000
_cell.angle_alpha   90.00
_cell.angle_beta   90.00
_cell.angle_gamma   90.00
#
_symmetry.space_group_name_H-M   'P 1'
#
loop_
_entity.id
_entity.type
_entity.pdbx_description
1 polymer ?
#
loop_
_entity_poly.entity_id
_entity_poly.type
_entity_poly.pdbx_seq_one_letter_code
_entity_poly.pdbx_strand_id
1 'polypeptide(L)'
;MPNQLAASKRRKSLAEHRAVLAALDVIARREGTTVTALLRQAGRELVRKHALVPEQAQAIRAAVWAFAPQMPSRFRTAAQLARFKRRRREFEQLVLDLQAVEPSVIQARNSAIPPGCEIRILGLHPHHATTDL
;
A
#
# COMPACT_ATOMS: atom_id res chain seq x y z
N MET A 1 28.11 -1.16 13.72
CA MET A 1 26.73 -0.62 13.66
C MET A 1 25.74 -1.78 13.67
N PRO A 2 24.89 -1.95 14.69
CA PRO A 2 23.96 -3.08 14.71
C PRO A 2 22.85 -2.81 13.69
N ASN A 3 22.72 -3.71 12.71
CA ASN A 3 21.64 -3.72 11.74
C ASN A 3 20.31 -3.90 12.48
N GLN A 4 19.66 -2.80 12.84
CA GLN A 4 18.32 -2.78 13.44
C GLN A 4 17.31 -3.30 12.43
N LEU A 5 17.19 -4.62 12.34
CA LEU A 5 16.02 -5.26 11.75
C LEU A 5 14.83 -4.84 12.62
N ALA A 6 13.83 -4.20 12.01
CA ALA A 6 12.61 -3.80 12.71
C ALA A 6 12.06 -5.00 13.50
N ALA A 7 11.74 -4.80 14.78
CA ALA A 7 11.32 -5.86 15.71
C ALA A 7 10.09 -6.66 15.23
N SER A 8 9.33 -6.13 14.26
CA SER A 8 8.19 -6.80 13.62
C SER A 8 8.56 -7.74 12.46
N LYS A 9 9.83 -7.81 12.05
CA LYS A 9 10.25 -8.53 10.85
C LYS A 9 10.51 -10.00 11.17
N ARG A 10 9.44 -10.77 11.41
CA ARG A 10 9.51 -12.23 11.53
C ARG A 10 9.88 -12.82 10.16
N ARG A 11 11.08 -13.39 10.02
CA ARG A 11 11.52 -14.02 8.77
C ARG A 11 10.73 -15.32 8.55
N LYS A 12 10.18 -15.49 7.35
CA LYS A 12 9.70 -16.78 6.86
C LYS A 12 10.80 -17.36 5.97
N SER A 13 11.25 -18.57 6.27
CA SER A 13 12.17 -19.33 5.40
C SER A 13 11.37 -20.03 4.32
N LEU A 14 11.86 -19.98 3.08
CA LEU A 14 11.30 -20.73 1.97
C LEU A 14 12.24 -21.90 1.69
N ALA A 15 11.76 -23.12 1.93
CA ALA A 15 12.46 -24.34 1.57
C ALA A 15 11.87 -24.82 0.24
N GLU A 16 12.69 -24.81 -0.82
CA GLU A 16 12.25 -25.11 -2.17
C GLU A 16 13.27 -26.01 -2.87
N HIS A 17 12.83 -26.79 -3.86
CA HIS A 17 13.69 -27.72 -4.55
C HIS A 17 14.81 -26.99 -5.31
N ARG A 18 16.03 -27.57 -5.32
CA ARG A 18 17.22 -26.96 -5.94
C ARG A 18 17.02 -26.61 -7.42
N ALA A 19 16.28 -27.43 -8.17
CA ALA A 19 15.98 -27.18 -9.58
C ALA A 19 15.15 -25.90 -9.77
N VAL A 20 14.19 -25.64 -8.88
CA VAL A 20 13.35 -24.44 -8.94
C VAL A 20 14.17 -23.19 -8.60
N LEU A 21 15.03 -23.28 -7.58
CA LEU A 21 15.94 -22.17 -7.23
C LEU A 21 16.88 -21.82 -8.40
N ALA A 22 17.43 -22.84 -9.06
CA ALA A 22 18.27 -22.63 -10.25
C ALA A 22 17.49 -21.98 -11.40
N ALA A 23 16.25 -22.39 -11.65
CA ALA A 23 15.39 -21.77 -12.65
C ALA A 23 15.08 -20.29 -12.32
N LEU A 24 14.77 -19.99 -11.06
CA LEU A 24 14.52 -18.61 -10.60
C LEU A 24 15.75 -17.73 -10.75
N ASP A 25 16.96 -18.25 -10.50
CA ASP A 25 18.20 -17.51 -10.74
C ASP A 25 18.40 -17.16 -12.22
N VAL A 26 18.09 -18.09 -13.13
CA VAL A 26 18.16 -17.83 -14.58
C VAL A 26 17.19 -16.73 -14.99
N ILE A 27 15.94 -16.79 -14.51
CA ILE A 27 14.91 -15.77 -14.79
C ILE A 27 15.35 -14.42 -14.24
N ALA A 28 15.79 -14.37 -12.97
CA ALA A 28 16.19 -13.14 -12.31
C ALA A 28 17.32 -12.42 -13.05
N ARG A 29 18.32 -13.18 -13.54
CA ARG A 29 19.42 -12.62 -14.34
C ARG A 29 18.94 -12.08 -15.68
N ARG A 30 18.06 -12.79 -16.38
CA ARG A 30 17.51 -12.34 -17.66
C ARG A 30 16.69 -11.06 -17.53
N GLU A 31 15.96 -10.91 -16.44
CA GLU A 31 15.11 -9.75 -16.16
C GLU A 31 15.83 -8.62 -15.43
N GLY A 32 17.13 -8.76 -15.11
CA GLY A 32 17.88 -7.75 -14.37
C GLY A 32 17.35 -7.50 -12.95
N THR A 33 16.76 -8.52 -12.33
CA THR A 33 16.12 -8.44 -11.01
C THR A 33 16.73 -9.45 -10.03
N THR A 34 16.17 -9.56 -8.83
CA THR A 34 16.61 -10.54 -7.83
C THR A 34 15.56 -11.64 -7.65
N VAL A 35 15.99 -12.84 -7.28
CA VAL A 35 15.07 -13.94 -6.92
C VAL A 35 14.06 -13.49 -5.85
N THR A 36 14.48 -12.68 -4.88
CA THR A 36 13.56 -12.17 -3.86
C THR A 36 12.51 -11.21 -4.41
N ALA A 37 12.81 -10.46 -5.47
CA ALA A 37 11.83 -9.61 -6.14
C ALA A 37 10.81 -10.45 -6.92
N LEU A 38 11.27 -11.49 -7.63
CA LEU A 38 10.39 -12.46 -8.30
C LEU A 38 9.45 -13.14 -7.30
N LEU A 39 9.97 -13.62 -6.17
CA LEU A 39 9.15 -14.24 -5.13
C LEU A 39 8.14 -13.27 -4.52
N ARG A 40 8.49 -11.99 -4.36
CA ARG A 40 7.52 -10.96 -3.92
C ARG A 40 6.44 -10.73 -4.95
N GLN A 41 6.80 -10.67 -6.23
CA GLN A 41 5.84 -10.51 -7.33
C GLN A 41 4.90 -11.70 -7.41
N ALA A 42 5.43 -12.93 -7.44
CA ALA A 42 4.65 -14.16 -7.44
C ALA A 42 3.71 -14.24 -6.21
N GLY A 43 4.19 -13.83 -5.03
CA GLY A 43 3.35 -13.73 -3.83
C GLY A 43 2.19 -12.76 -3.99
N ARG A 44 2.41 -11.57 -4.57
CA ARG A 44 1.34 -10.59 -4.85
C ARG A 44 0.36 -11.12 -5.90
N GLU A 45 0.85 -11.76 -6.94
CA GLU A 45 0.02 -12.39 -7.97
C GLU A 45 -0.87 -13.50 -7.41
N LEU A 46 -0.33 -14.34 -6.52
CA LEU A 46 -1.10 -15.37 -5.85
C LEU A 46 -2.21 -14.75 -4.98
N VAL A 47 -1.90 -13.72 -4.20
CA VAL A 47 -2.90 -13.01 -3.40
C VAL A 47 -3.99 -12.39 -4.29
N ARG A 48 -3.63 -11.75 -5.41
CA ARG A 48 -4.59 -11.22 -6.39
C ARG A 48 -5.51 -12.31 -6.93
N LYS A 49 -4.94 -13.44 -7.33
CA LYS A 49 -5.70 -14.59 -7.86
C LYS A 49 -6.74 -15.08 -6.85
N HIS A 50 -6.37 -15.20 -5.59
CA HIS A 50 -7.30 -15.62 -4.54
C HIS A 50 -8.29 -14.52 -4.14
N ALA A 51 -7.93 -13.25 -4.29
CA ALA A 51 -8.83 -12.13 -4.05
C ALA A 51 -9.96 -12.02 -5.08
N LEU A 52 -9.83 -12.66 -6.26
CA LEU A 52 -10.92 -12.76 -7.25
C LEU A 52 -12.03 -13.73 -6.80
N VAL A 53 -11.73 -14.68 -5.90
CA VAL A 53 -12.72 -15.65 -5.40
C VAL A 53 -13.47 -15.00 -4.23
N PRO A 54 -14.80 -14.76 -4.32
CA PRO A 54 -15.52 -13.95 -3.33
C PRO A 54 -15.38 -14.44 -1.88
N GLU A 55 -15.43 -15.76 -1.69
CA GLU A 55 -15.30 -16.41 -0.37
C GLU A 55 -13.94 -16.14 0.29
N GLN A 56 -12.87 -16.12 -0.50
CA GLN A 56 -11.50 -15.91 -0.03
C GLN A 56 -11.16 -14.42 0.04
N ALA A 57 -11.78 -13.61 -0.81
CA ALA A 57 -11.54 -12.18 -0.90
C ALA A 57 -11.80 -11.45 0.41
N GLN A 58 -12.81 -11.85 1.18
CA GLN A 58 -13.12 -11.21 2.46
C GLN A 58 -12.08 -11.57 3.53
N ALA A 59 -11.65 -12.83 3.60
CA ALA A 59 -10.62 -13.28 4.53
C ALA A 59 -9.26 -12.62 4.22
N ILE A 60 -8.90 -12.54 2.94
CA ILE A 60 -7.67 -11.86 2.48
C ILE A 60 -7.73 -10.36 2.81
N ARG A 61 -8.86 -9.70 2.52
CA ARG A 61 -9.08 -8.30 2.91
C ARG A 61 -8.90 -8.10 4.41
N ALA A 62 -9.57 -8.89 5.24
CA ALA A 62 -9.46 -8.79 6.69
C ALA A 62 -8.00 -8.96 7.17
N ALA A 63 -7.29 -9.95 6.62
CA ALA A 63 -5.89 -10.18 6.92
C ALA A 63 -4.99 -9.01 6.53
N VAL A 64 -5.18 -8.41 5.35
CA VAL A 64 -4.43 -7.23 4.91
C VAL A 64 -4.74 -6.02 5.79
N TRP A 65 -6.01 -5.76 6.07
CA TRP A 65 -6.46 -4.63 6.88
C TRP A 65 -6.02 -4.70 8.34
N ALA A 66 -5.77 -5.89 8.89
CA ALA A 66 -5.17 -6.05 10.22
C ALA A 66 -3.77 -5.40 10.34
N PHE A 67 -3.07 -5.20 9.22
CA PHE A 67 -1.77 -4.52 9.17
C PHE A 67 -1.86 -3.03 8.80
N ALA A 68 -3.06 -2.46 8.72
CA ALA A 68 -3.23 -1.04 8.41
C ALA A 68 -2.53 -0.16 9.47
N PRO A 69 -1.80 0.90 9.06
CA PRO A 69 -1.21 1.84 10.00
C PRO A 69 -2.27 2.47 10.90
N GLN A 70 -2.16 2.22 12.20
CA GLN A 70 -3.06 2.78 13.20
C GLN A 70 -2.69 4.23 13.51
N MET A 71 -3.70 5.10 13.54
CA MET A 71 -3.51 6.51 13.88
C MET A 71 -3.30 6.63 15.40
N PRO A 72 -2.16 7.19 15.86
CA PRO A 72 -1.97 7.50 17.27
C PRO A 72 -2.97 8.57 17.73
N SER A 73 -3.38 8.52 19.00
CA SER A 73 -4.27 9.53 19.58
C SER A 73 -3.65 10.94 19.59
N ARG A 74 -2.32 11.04 19.65
CA ARG A 74 -1.58 12.30 19.57
C ARG A 74 -0.26 12.08 18.83
N PHE A 75 0.10 13.04 17.97
CA PHE A 75 1.43 13.13 17.40
C PHE A 75 2.25 14.11 18.23
N ARG A 76 3.38 13.65 18.79
CA ARG A 76 4.25 14.51 19.61
C ARG A 76 5.12 15.42 18.76
N THR A 77 5.41 15.03 17.52
CA THR A 77 6.27 15.80 16.60
C THR A 77 5.78 15.73 15.16
N ALA A 78 6.12 16.75 14.36
CA ALA A 78 5.84 16.76 12.92
C ALA A 78 6.49 15.58 12.18
N ALA A 79 7.67 15.13 12.63
CA ALA A 79 8.34 13.96 12.07
C ALA A 79 7.54 12.65 12.29
N GLN A 80 6.86 12.51 13.44
CA GLN A 80 5.98 11.36 13.68
C GLN A 80 4.77 11.36 12.73
N LEU A 81 4.17 12.53 12.51
CA LEU A 81 3.09 12.70 11.54
C LEU A 81 3.55 12.35 10.12
N ALA A 82 4.72 12.83 9.70
CA ALA A 82 5.27 12.54 8.38
C ALA A 82 5.52 11.03 8.17
N ARG A 83 6.10 10.36 9.18
CA ARG A 83 6.31 8.88 9.15
C ARG A 83 4.99 8.12 9.07
N PHE A 84 3.97 8.54 9.82
CA PHE A 84 2.64 7.93 9.77
C PHE A 84 2.00 8.11 8.39
N LYS A 85 1.98 9.35 7.85
CA LYS A 85 1.45 9.63 6.50
C LYS A 85 2.15 8.81 5.43
N ARG A 86 3.48 8.67 5.51
CA ARG A 86 4.25 7.82 4.60
C ARG A 86 3.82 6.35 4.68
N ARG A 87 3.78 5.78 5.89
CA ARG A 87 3.33 4.38 6.09
C ARG A 87 1.92 4.15 5.59
N ARG A 88 1.02 5.12 5.81
CA ARG A 88 -0.36 5.07 5.31
C ARG A 88 -0.41 5.04 3.78
N ARG A 89 0.34 5.91 3.10
CA ARG A 89 0.44 5.92 1.64
C ARG A 89 1.02 4.61 1.08
N GLU A 90 2.09 4.11 1.69
CA GLU A 90 2.71 2.84 1.31
C GLU A 90 1.71 1.66 1.46
N PHE A 91 0.90 1.67 2.52
CA PHE A 91 -0.15 0.68 2.73
C PHE A 91 -1.30 0.80 1.71
N GLU A 92 -1.77 2.02 1.45
CA GLU A 92 -2.83 2.26 0.46
C GLU A 92 -2.41 1.83 -0.95
N GLN A 93 -1.17 2.12 -1.35
CA GLN A 93 -0.62 1.63 -2.61
C GLN A 93 -0.60 0.09 -2.66
N LEU A 94 -0.20 -0.56 -1.57
CA LEU A 94 -0.19 -2.02 -1.49
C LEU A 94 -1.60 -2.61 -1.61
N VAL A 95 -2.62 -1.99 -0.99
CA VAL A 95 -4.01 -2.44 -1.09
C VAL A 95 -4.53 -2.35 -2.53
N LEU A 96 -4.17 -1.28 -3.25
CA LEU A 96 -4.50 -1.11 -4.68
C LEU A 96 -3.77 -2.14 -5.54
N ASP A 97 -2.46 -2.32 -5.33
CA ASP A 97 -1.65 -3.30 -6.07
C ASP A 97 -2.20 -4.73 -5.94
N LEU A 98 -2.74 -5.07 -4.76
CA LEU A 98 -3.34 -6.37 -4.47
C LEU A 98 -4.78 -6.51 -5.00
N GLN A 99 -5.36 -5.46 -5.58
CA GLN A 99 -6.77 -5.41 -6.00
C GLN A 99 -7.73 -5.88 -4.90
N ALA A 100 -7.31 -5.76 -3.63
CA ALA A 100 -8.05 -6.29 -2.50
C ALA A 100 -9.27 -5.41 -2.17
N VAL A 101 -9.29 -4.15 -2.62
CA VAL A 101 -10.35 -3.18 -2.34
C VAL A 101 -10.60 -2.36 -3.60
N GLU A 102 -11.87 -2.03 -3.86
CA GLU A 102 -12.26 -1.13 -4.94
C GLU A 102 -11.68 0.28 -4.69
N PRO A 103 -11.11 0.97 -5.71
CA PRO A 103 -10.48 2.28 -5.51
C PRO A 103 -11.39 3.33 -4.84
N SER A 104 -12.71 3.23 -5.06
CA SER A 104 -13.73 4.09 -4.47
C SER A 104 -13.70 4.11 -2.94
N VAL A 105 -13.39 2.99 -2.29
CA VAL A 105 -13.38 2.86 -0.82
C VAL A 105 -12.18 3.60 -0.22
N ILE A 106 -11.04 3.56 -0.91
CA ILE A 106 -9.85 4.32 -0.50
C ILE A 106 -10.09 5.81 -0.71
N GLN A 107 -10.71 6.18 -1.84
CA GLN A 107 -11.08 7.55 -2.13
C GLN A 107 -12.06 8.10 -1.09
N ALA A 108 -13.14 7.39 -0.78
CA ALA A 108 -14.13 7.79 0.23
C ALA A 108 -13.49 8.01 1.61
N ARG A 109 -12.51 7.20 1.99
CA ARG A 109 -11.77 7.34 3.26
C ARG A 109 -10.78 8.50 3.27
N ASN A 110 -10.26 8.89 2.11
CA ASN A 110 -9.33 10.00 1.94
C ASN A 110 -10.06 11.33 1.66
N SER A 111 -11.34 11.29 1.30
CA SER A 111 -12.18 12.46 1.14
C SER A 111 -12.50 13.10 2.49
N ALA A 112 -12.30 14.42 2.59
CA ALA A 112 -12.81 15.21 3.71
C ALA A 112 -14.34 15.42 3.65
N ILE A 113 -14.94 15.08 2.52
CA ILE A 113 -16.34 15.32 2.18
C ILE A 113 -16.99 13.97 1.87
N PRO A 114 -18.10 13.62 2.53
CA PRO A 114 -18.84 12.39 2.22
C PRO A 114 -19.31 12.38 0.76
N PRO A 115 -19.40 11.20 0.13
CA PRO A 115 -20.02 11.08 -1.20
C PRO A 115 -21.46 11.59 -1.14
N GLY A 116 -21.81 12.52 -2.04
CA GLY A 116 -23.15 13.13 -2.11
C GLY A 116 -23.33 14.44 -1.34
N CYS A 117 -22.28 14.97 -0.69
CA CYS A 117 -22.37 16.27 -0.04
C CYS A 117 -22.20 17.42 -1.05
N GLU A 118 -23.16 18.35 -1.04
CA GLU A 118 -23.13 19.55 -1.89
C GLU A 118 -21.99 20.48 -1.44
N ILE A 119 -20.99 20.71 -2.31
CA ILE A 119 -19.86 21.58 -2.01
C ILE A 119 -20.25 23.02 -2.38
N ARG A 120 -20.51 23.85 -1.38
CA ARG A 120 -20.65 25.29 -1.58
C ARG A 120 -19.28 25.94 -1.50
N ILE A 121 -18.73 26.30 -2.65
CA ILE A 121 -17.52 27.11 -2.74
C ILE A 121 -17.91 28.52 -2.29
N LEU A 122 -17.49 28.91 -1.09
CA LEU A 122 -17.57 30.31 -0.67
C LEU A 122 -16.70 31.10 -1.64
N GLY A 123 -17.33 32.02 -2.39
CA GLY A 123 -16.69 32.76 -3.47
C GLY A 123 -15.35 33.34 -3.02
N LEU A 124 -14.29 32.98 -3.74
CA LEU A 124 -13.02 33.69 -3.63
C LEU A 124 -13.32 35.13 -4.04
N HIS A 125 -13.22 36.07 -3.10
CA HIS A 125 -13.35 37.48 -3.40
C HIS A 125 -12.39 37.84 -4.56
N PRO A 126 -12.87 38.53 -5.62
CA PRO A 126 -12.09 38.83 -6.82
C PRO A 126 -11.11 40.01 -6.58
N HIS A 127 -10.28 39.93 -5.54
CA HIS A 127 -9.28 40.97 -5.25
C HIS A 127 -7.92 40.74 -5.93
N HIS A 128 -7.78 39.72 -6.78
CA HIS A 128 -6.50 39.40 -7.44
C HIS A 128 -6.56 39.29 -8.97
N ALA A 129 -7.59 39.84 -9.62
CA ALA A 129 -7.61 40.01 -11.07
C ALA A 129 -7.30 41.47 -11.44
N THR A 130 -6.10 41.95 -11.11
CA THR A 130 -5.49 43.07 -11.86
C THR A 130 -4.85 42.48 -13.10
N THR A 131 -5.61 42.54 -14.19
CA THR A 131 -5.16 42.42 -15.55
C THR A 131 -4.27 43.63 -15.85
N ASP A 132 -2.95 43.45 -15.85
CA ASP A 132 -2.04 44.41 -16.47
C ASP A 132 -1.77 43.96 -17.91
N LEU A 133 -2.23 44.77 -18.85
CA LEU A 133 -1.82 44.83 -20.26
C LEU A 133 -0.73 45.90 -20.40
#